data_AF-A0A917ZA32-F1
#
_entry.id   AF-A0A917ZA32-F1
#
_cell.length_a   1.000
_cell.length_b   1.000
_cell.length_c   1.000
_cell.angle_alpha   90.00
_cell.angle_beta   90.00
_cell.angle_gamma   90.00
#
_symmetry.space_group_name_H-M   'P 1'
#
loop_
_entity.id
_entity.type
_entity.pdbx_description
1 polymer ?
#
loop_
_entity_poly.entity_id
_entity_poly.type
_entity_poly.pdbx_seq_one_letter_code
_entity_poly.pdbx_strand_id
1 'polypeptide(L)' 'MILDRMSKGEIDASPLLTHPMSLADGPKGYELFKKKQDGCVRAVFQP' A
#
# COMPACT_ATOMS: atom_id res chain seq x y z
N MET A 1 -22.03 2.02 1.32
CA MET A 1 -20.94 1.84 0.34
C MET A 1 -19.67 1.37 1.04
N ILE A 2 -18.64 0.90 0.33
CA ILE A 2 -17.41 0.36 0.95
C ILE A 2 -16.70 1.40 1.84
N LEU A 3 -16.66 2.66 1.39
CA LEU A 3 -16.04 3.77 2.13
C LEU A 3 -16.76 4.07 3.44
N ASP A 4 -18.10 3.98 3.48
CA ASP A 4 -18.87 4.18 4.72
C ASP A 4 -18.52 3.14 5.78
N ARG A 5 -18.32 1.88 5.35
CA ARG A 5 -17.97 0.77 6.24
C ARG A 5 -16.55 0.92 6.78
N MET A 6 -15.61 1.36 5.93
CA MET A 6 -14.25 1.71 6.36
C MET A 6 -14.25 2.89 7.35
N SER A 7 -15.05 3.93 7.08
CA SER A 7 -15.20 5.10 7.96
C SER A 7 -15.76 4.72 9.34
N LYS A 8 -16.65 3.72 9.39
CA LYS A 8 -17.20 3.15 10.62
C LYS A 8 -16.27 2.14 11.31
N GLY A 9 -15.10 1.83 10.76
CA GLY A 9 -14.16 0.85 11.30
C GLY A 9 -14.58 -0.61 11.10
N GLU A 10 -15.59 -0.88 10.29
CA GLU A 10 -16.05 -2.26 9.99
C GLU A 10 -15.09 -3.02 9.05
N ILE A 11 -14.22 -2.29 8.36
CA ILE A 11 -13.24 -2.83 7.41
C ILE A 11 -11.90 -2.12 7.64
N ASP A 12 -10.88 -2.88 8.01
CA ASP A 12 -9.51 -2.41 8.09
C ASP A 12 -8.73 -2.77 6.80
N ALA A 13 -8.27 -1.74 6.08
CA ALA A 13 -7.46 -1.89 4.88
C ALA A 13 -5.96 -1.65 5.14
N SER A 14 -5.57 -1.37 6.38
CA SER A 14 -4.18 -1.10 6.78
C SER A 14 -3.20 -2.23 6.41
N PRO A 15 -3.57 -3.53 6.45
CA PRO A 15 -2.68 -4.61 6.02
C PRO A 15 -2.25 -4.53 4.55
N LEU A 16 -2.97 -3.78 3.71
CA LEU A 16 -2.58 -3.55 2.32
C LEU A 16 -1.43 -2.54 2.19
N LEU A 17 -1.10 -1.78 3.23
CA LEU A 17 -0.09 -0.70 3.19
C LEU A 17 1.30 -1.23 3.57
N THR A 18 1.81 -2.22 2.84
CA THR A 18 3.03 -2.95 3.26
C THR A 18 4.33 -2.13 3.17
N HIS A 19 4.46 -1.28 2.16
CA HIS A 19 5.71 -0.56 1.88
C HIS A 19 5.41 0.94 1.61
N PRO A 20 5.26 1.75 2.67
CA PRO A 20 5.17 3.20 2.54
C PRO A 20 6.52 3.78 2.12
N MET A 21 6.52 4.68 1.14
CA MET A 21 7.74 5.29 0.61
C MET A 21 7.48 6.66 -0.02
N SER A 22 8.54 7.42 -0.28
CA SER A 22 8.47 8.73 -0.92
C SER A 22 8.18 8.60 -2.42
N LEU A 23 7.70 9.68 -3.06
CA LEU A 23 7.54 9.71 -4.52
C LEU A 23 8.86 9.44 -5.27
N ALA A 24 10.00 9.86 -4.71
CA ALA A 24 11.31 9.63 -5.32
C ALA A 24 11.68 8.14 -5.38
N ASP A 25 11.12 7.32 -4.49
CA ASP A 25 11.33 5.87 -4.45
C ASP A 25 10.42 5.10 -5.42
N GLY A 26 9.64 5.79 -6.27
CA GLY A 26 8.77 5.25 -7.30
C GLY A 26 9.32 4.00 -8.02
N PRO A 27 10.50 4.11 -8.66
CA PRO A 27 11.13 2.99 -9.36
C PRO A 27 11.38 1.77 -8.46
N LYS A 28 11.86 1.99 -7.23
CA LYS A 28 12.12 0.93 -6.25
C LYS A 28 10.83 0.24 -5.82
N GLY A 29 9.80 1.00 -5.50
CA GLY A 29 8.48 0.46 -5.13
C GLY A 29 7.87 -0.40 -6.23
N TYR A 30 8.00 0.04 -7.50
CA TYR A 30 7.55 -0.75 -8.64
C TYR A 30 8.33 -2.06 -8.77
N GLU A 31 9.65 -2.06 -8.61
CA GLU A 31 10.44 -3.29 -8.63
C GLU A 31 10.03 -4.27 -7.54
N LEU A 32 9.87 -3.81 -6.30
CA LEU A 32 9.45 -4.64 -5.17
C LEU A 32 8.12 -5.35 -5.46
N PHE A 33 7.13 -4.59 -5.94
CA PHE A 33 5.83 -5.12 -6.31
C PHE A 33 5.92 -6.11 -7.49
N LYS A 34 6.62 -5.72 -8.57
CA LYS A 34 6.76 -6.55 -9.78
C LYS A 34 7.47 -7.88 -9.49
N LYS A 35 8.51 -7.84 -8.67
CA LYS A 35 9.32 -9.02 -8.31
C LYS A 35 8.77 -9.78 -7.10
N LYS A 36 7.69 -9.31 -6.47
CA LYS A 36 7.06 -9.89 -5.26
C LYS A 36 8.06 -10.10 -4.12
N GLN A 37 8.90 -9.10 -3.89
CA GLN A 37 9.94 -9.15 -2.86
C GLN A 37 9.42 -8.61 -1.53
N ASP A 38 10.08 -9.00 -0.43
CA ASP A 38 9.85 -8.48 0.92
C ASP A 38 8.40 -8.56 1.41
N GLY A 39 7.62 -9.51 0.88
CA GLY A 39 6.20 -9.63 1.20
C GLY A 39 5.37 -8.44 0.69
N CYS A 40 5.83 -7.74 -0.35
CA CYS A 40 5.13 -6.59 -0.92
C CYS A 40 3.76 -7.00 -1.49
N VAL A 41 2.70 -6.60 -0.78
CA VAL A 41 1.30 -6.68 -1.25
C VAL A 41 0.94 -5.43 -2.05
N ARG A 42 1.35 -4.26 -1.55
CA ARG A 42 1.19 -2.97 -2.22
C ARG A 42 2.31 -2.01 -1.81
N ALA A 43 2.95 -1.40 -2.80
CA ALA A 43 3.77 -0.22 -2.61
C ALA A 43 2.85 1.01 -2.53
N VAL A 44 3.11 1.90 -1.57
CA VAL A 44 2.27 3.07 -1.30
C VAL A 44 3.16 4.29 -1.25
N PHE A 45 2.83 5.30 -2.04
CA PHE A 45 3.62 6.49 -2.16
C PHE A 45 2.97 7.64 -1.42
N GLN A 46 3.72 8.26 -0.52
CA GLN A 46 3.34 9.48 0.18
C GLN A 46 4.06 10.68 -0.46
N PRO A 47 3.36 11.80 -0.68
CA PRO A 47 3.97 13.03 -1.20
C PRO A 47 5.12 13.56 -0.34
#